data_AF-A0A5N0THN8-F1
#
_entry.id   AF-A0A5N0THN8-F1
#
_cell.length_a   1.000
_cell.length_b   1.000
_cell.length_c   1.000
_cell.angle_alpha   90.00
_cell.angle_beta   90.00
_cell.angle_gamma   90.00
#
_symmetry.space_group_name_H-M   'P 1'
#
loop_
_entity.id
_entity.type
_entity.pdbx_description
1 polymer ?
#
loop_
_entity_poly.entity_id
_entity_poly.type
_entity_poly.pdbx_seq_one_letter_code
_entity_poly.pdbx_strand_id
1 'polypeptide(L)'
;MGDGMFAGRLGSGDTAATLDALALELRALRESNGVSYREIAARITRRREQDGTPPATARVAHSTVSDVFRLGRARINADLVVEIVLALGVDEEDARGWRERCIRAMSTLRQSPDAAGIDPAPVSGTRPLRSSAGTITLVLAGAVLLNATGEFLNPLIGNVLFLDMIGTAIAAILLGPWWAALAGVIFLIVELLKGDVGHALFAVTMVTSGLIWGYGVQRFELGRTLPRFLGLSAVVAVATTLIAVPVTVFYFGGTAGRGIDGFIAWATTAGADVWAALGASNLTISLVDKILTGAVAFFAAPYVSRVLDERPDAVGSRNL
;
A
#
# COMPACT_ATOMS: atom_id res chain seq x y z
N MET A 1 -41.63 -30.92 31.51
CA MET A 1 -40.73 -32.08 31.55
C MET A 1 -40.42 -32.39 30.10
N GLY A 2 -39.41 -31.73 29.52
CA GLY A 2 -38.00 -32.13 29.58
C GLY A 2 -37.74 -33.06 28.39
N ASP A 3 -36.72 -32.96 27.56
CA ASP A 3 -35.46 -32.23 27.62
C ASP A 3 -34.88 -32.08 26.21
N GLY A 4 -33.97 -31.11 26.09
CA GLY A 4 -33.32 -30.72 24.86
C GLY A 4 -32.54 -31.82 24.14
N MET A 5 -32.58 -31.76 22.81
CA MET A 5 -31.76 -32.59 21.94
C MET A 5 -31.28 -31.79 20.73
N PHE A 6 -30.61 -30.65 20.94
CA PHE A 6 -29.78 -29.99 19.89
C PHE A 6 -28.61 -29.19 20.49
N ALA A 7 -28.08 -29.61 21.64
CA ALA A 7 -26.84 -29.09 22.20
C ALA A 7 -25.82 -30.23 22.29
N GLY A 8 -24.91 -30.32 21.30
CA GLY A 8 -23.89 -31.36 21.33
C GLY A 8 -22.97 -31.39 20.12
N ARG A 9 -21.77 -30.83 20.31
CA ARG A 9 -20.54 -30.99 19.52
C ARG A 9 -20.35 -30.09 18.31
N LEU A 10 -19.95 -28.85 18.59
CA LEU A 10 -18.79 -28.27 17.91
C LEU A 10 -17.65 -28.23 18.93
N GLY A 11 -16.48 -28.69 18.48
CA GLY A 11 -15.38 -29.13 19.32
C GLY A 11 -14.88 -28.08 20.31
N SER A 12 -14.60 -28.56 21.51
CA SER A 12 -13.58 -28.03 22.41
C SER A 12 -12.21 -28.13 21.73
N GLY A 13 -11.94 -27.18 20.84
CA GLY A 13 -10.65 -26.89 20.24
C GLY A 13 -10.44 -25.40 20.35
N ASP A 14 -9.43 -25.02 21.14
CA ASP A 14 -8.96 -23.68 21.44
C ASP A 14 -8.58 -22.91 20.16
N THR A 15 -9.59 -22.51 19.40
CA THR A 15 -9.43 -21.67 18.21
C THR A 15 -9.66 -20.25 18.71
N ALA A 16 -8.58 -19.48 18.87
CA ALA A 16 -8.68 -18.08 19.27
C ALA A 16 -9.75 -17.40 18.40
N ALA A 17 -10.88 -17.02 19.01
CA ALA A 17 -12.03 -16.50 18.28
C ALA A 17 -11.61 -15.21 17.56
N THR A 18 -11.37 -15.29 16.25
CA THR A 18 -11.01 -14.14 15.43
C THR A 18 -12.29 -13.44 14.96
N LEU A 19 -12.20 -12.13 14.67
CA LEU A 19 -13.32 -11.39 14.09
C LEU A 19 -13.77 -11.98 12.74
N ASP A 20 -12.85 -12.60 11.99
CA ASP A 20 -13.15 -13.27 10.74
C ASP A 20 -13.96 -14.55 10.94
N ALA A 21 -13.67 -15.34 11.98
CA ALA A 21 -14.48 -16.49 12.35
C ALA A 21 -15.92 -16.06 12.70
N LEU A 22 -16.07 -14.99 13.50
CA LEU A 22 -17.38 -14.44 13.85
C LEU A 22 -18.14 -13.90 12.63
N ALA A 23 -17.46 -13.24 11.69
CA ALA A 23 -18.06 -12.77 10.46
C ALA A 23 -18.54 -13.92 9.56
N LEU A 24 -17.80 -15.04 9.50
CA LEU A 24 -18.22 -16.26 8.80
C LEU A 24 -19.44 -16.90 9.46
N GLU A 25 -19.46 -17.00 10.78
CA GLU A 25 -20.63 -17.50 11.52
C GLU A 25 -21.87 -16.61 11.31
N LEU A 26 -21.72 -15.28 11.33
CA LEU A 26 -22.82 -14.35 11.02
C LEU A 26 -23.36 -14.55 9.60
N ARG A 27 -22.48 -14.81 8.62
CA ARG A 27 -22.91 -15.11 7.24
C ARG A 27 -23.73 -16.39 7.20
N ALA A 28 -23.25 -17.46 7.84
CA ALA A 28 -23.98 -18.72 7.92
C ALA A 28 -25.34 -18.56 8.60
N LEU A 29 -25.41 -17.79 9.70
CA LEU A 29 -26.64 -17.49 10.42
C LEU A 29 -27.62 -16.65 9.58
N ARG A 30 -27.12 -15.69 8.81
CA ARG A 30 -27.96 -14.91 7.89
C ARG A 30 -28.51 -15.79 6.78
N GLU A 31 -27.67 -16.64 6.19
CA GLU A 31 -28.03 -17.54 5.10
C GLU A 31 -29.10 -18.55 5.55
N SER A 32 -28.97 -19.12 6.75
CA SER A 32 -29.96 -20.06 7.30
C SER A 32 -31.32 -19.41 7.56
N ASN A 33 -31.36 -18.11 7.89
CA ASN A 33 -32.60 -17.35 8.09
C ASN A 33 -33.14 -16.69 6.81
N GLY A 34 -32.39 -16.72 5.70
CA GLY A 34 -32.82 -16.17 4.41
C GLY A 34 -33.04 -14.64 4.38
N VAL A 35 -32.51 -13.89 5.35
CA VAL A 35 -32.82 -12.46 5.50
C VAL A 35 -31.85 -11.60 4.69
N SER A 36 -32.38 -10.67 3.87
CA SER A 36 -31.55 -9.70 3.17
C SER A 36 -30.96 -8.67 4.14
N TYR A 37 -29.78 -8.14 3.85
CA TYR A 37 -29.18 -7.07 4.66
C TYR A 37 -30.11 -5.85 4.80
N ARG A 38 -30.89 -5.51 3.75
CA ARG A 38 -31.84 -4.39 3.78
C ARG A 38 -32.96 -4.64 4.79
N GLU A 39 -33.43 -5.88 4.86
CA GLU A 39 -34.43 -6.30 5.82
C GLU A 39 -33.88 -6.29 7.25
N ILE A 40 -32.62 -6.71 7.46
CA ILE A 40 -31.95 -6.59 8.76
C ILE A 40 -31.90 -5.12 9.21
N ALA A 41 -31.48 -4.20 8.34
CA ALA A 41 -31.43 -2.77 8.66
C ALA A 41 -32.82 -2.18 8.98
N ALA A 42 -33.86 -2.63 8.27
CA ALA A 42 -35.24 -2.23 8.52
C ALA A 42 -35.78 -2.77 9.86
N ARG A 43 -35.45 -4.01 10.24
CA ARG A 43 -35.81 -4.60 11.54
C ARG A 43 -35.14 -3.86 12.70
N ILE A 44 -33.86 -3.56 12.57
CA ILE A 44 -33.10 -2.79 13.57
C ILE A 44 -33.70 -1.39 13.76
N THR A 45 -33.96 -0.69 12.65
CA THR A 45 -34.55 0.66 12.70
C THR A 45 -35.91 0.63 13.41
N ARG A 46 -36.79 -0.30 13.04
CA ARG A 46 -38.11 -0.46 13.69
C ARG A 46 -38.00 -0.75 15.19
N ARG A 47 -37.07 -1.61 15.60
CA ARG A 47 -36.85 -1.94 17.02
C ARG A 47 -36.41 -0.70 17.81
N ARG A 48 -35.44 0.06 17.28
CA ARG A 48 -34.97 1.30 17.92
C ARG A 48 -36.08 2.34 18.09
N GLU A 49 -36.97 2.48 17.10
CA GLU A 49 -38.14 3.36 17.18
C GLU A 49 -39.15 2.88 18.24
N GLN A 50 -39.40 1.58 18.34
CA GLN A 50 -40.24 0.98 19.38
C GLN A 50 -39.68 1.19 20.78
N ASP A 51 -38.35 1.16 20.91
CA ASP A 51 -37.62 1.43 22.15
C ASP A 51 -37.51 2.95 22.47
N GLY A 52 -38.21 3.81 21.72
CA GLY A 52 -38.33 5.25 21.98
C GLY A 52 -37.21 6.11 21.39
N THR A 53 -36.37 5.56 20.51
CA THR A 53 -35.33 6.33 19.82
C THR A 53 -35.96 7.22 18.74
N PRO A 54 -35.62 8.52 18.67
CA PRO A 54 -36.14 9.42 17.64
C PRO A 54 -35.86 8.90 16.21
N PRO A 55 -36.78 9.10 15.23
CA PRO A 55 -36.64 8.53 13.88
C PRO A 55 -35.34 8.90 13.16
N ALA A 56 -34.80 10.09 13.43
CA ALA A 56 -33.55 10.56 12.85
C ALA A 56 -32.32 9.75 13.30
N THR A 57 -32.32 9.22 14.53
CA THR A 57 -31.22 8.45 15.13
C THR A 57 -31.47 6.95 15.15
N ALA A 58 -32.73 6.53 15.04
CA ALA A 58 -33.10 5.12 14.94
C ALA A 58 -32.66 4.47 13.63
N ARG A 59 -32.55 5.26 12.56
CA ARG A 59 -32.27 4.75 11.21
C ARG A 59 -30.84 4.23 11.07
N VAL A 60 -30.73 2.95 10.69
CA VAL A 60 -29.45 2.31 10.34
C VAL A 60 -29.37 2.09 8.83
N ALA A 61 -28.25 2.46 8.22
CA ALA A 61 -28.03 2.23 6.80
C ALA A 61 -27.74 0.75 6.50
N HIS A 62 -28.29 0.25 5.40
CA HIS A 62 -28.02 -1.09 4.88
C HIS A 62 -26.51 -1.37 4.66
N SER A 63 -25.75 -0.37 4.21
CA SER A 63 -24.30 -0.47 4.04
C SER A 63 -23.60 -0.71 5.38
N THR A 64 -24.02 -0.05 6.46
CA THR A 64 -23.50 -0.26 7.82
C THR A 64 -23.73 -1.68 8.30
N VAL A 65 -24.90 -2.26 7.98
CA VAL A 65 -25.19 -3.67 8.29
C VAL A 65 -24.32 -4.60 7.45
N SER A 66 -24.27 -4.43 6.13
CA SER A 66 -23.45 -5.26 5.23
C SER A 66 -21.97 -5.25 5.60
N ASP A 67 -21.48 -4.10 6.07
CA ASP A 67 -20.12 -3.89 6.52
C ASP A 67 -19.72 -4.80 7.69
N VAL A 68 -20.64 -5.10 8.62
CA VAL A 68 -20.40 -6.02 9.76
C VAL A 68 -20.03 -7.43 9.29
N PHE A 69 -20.46 -7.85 8.09
CA PHE A 69 -20.20 -9.18 7.56
C PHE A 69 -18.88 -9.27 6.76
N ARG A 70 -18.10 -8.20 6.66
CA ARG A 70 -16.82 -8.22 5.91
C ARG A 70 -15.68 -8.81 6.73
N LEU A 71 -14.85 -9.61 6.07
CA LEU A 71 -13.61 -10.18 6.64
C LEU A 71 -12.49 -9.13 6.66
N GLY A 72 -11.42 -9.40 7.41
CA GLY A 72 -10.23 -8.58 7.54
C GLY A 72 -10.40 -7.36 8.45
N ARG A 73 -11.40 -7.38 9.36
CA ARG A 73 -11.67 -6.25 10.27
C ARG A 73 -10.92 -6.43 11.58
N ALA A 74 -10.23 -5.36 12.01
CA ALA A 74 -9.58 -5.30 13.33
C ALA A 74 -10.50 -4.77 14.44
N ARG A 75 -11.64 -4.15 14.09
CA ARG A 75 -12.63 -3.59 15.04
C ARG A 75 -14.04 -3.77 14.47
N ILE A 76 -15.02 -3.94 15.37
CA ILE A 76 -16.44 -4.09 15.01
C ILE A 76 -17.31 -3.45 16.11
N ASN A 77 -18.46 -2.90 15.76
CA ASN A 77 -19.42 -2.40 16.75
C ASN A 77 -20.20 -3.58 17.34
N ALA A 78 -19.86 -3.98 18.56
CA ALA A 78 -20.46 -5.13 19.23
C ALA A 78 -21.96 -4.93 19.54
N ASP A 79 -22.40 -3.70 19.85
CA ASP A 79 -23.83 -3.38 20.01
C ASP A 79 -24.59 -3.61 18.71
N LEU A 80 -24.02 -3.18 17.59
CA LEU A 80 -24.64 -3.42 16.28
C LEU A 80 -24.69 -4.91 15.92
N VAL A 81 -23.68 -5.69 16.32
CA VAL A 81 -23.71 -7.17 16.13
C VAL A 81 -24.88 -7.78 16.91
N VAL A 82 -25.10 -7.35 18.16
CA VAL A 82 -26.25 -7.77 18.98
C VAL A 82 -27.56 -7.47 18.26
N GLU A 83 -27.72 -6.24 17.77
CA GLU A 83 -28.93 -5.83 17.05
C GLU A 83 -29.14 -6.65 15.76
N ILE A 84 -28.05 -7.00 15.05
CA ILE A 84 -28.10 -7.85 13.86
C ILE A 84 -28.54 -9.27 14.20
N VAL A 85 -27.95 -9.92 15.22
CA VAL A 85 -28.33 -11.29 15.58
C VAL A 85 -29.75 -11.37 16.12
N LEU A 86 -30.20 -10.37 16.87
CA LEU A 86 -31.58 -10.24 17.29
C LEU A 86 -32.53 -10.05 16.09
N ALA A 87 -32.15 -9.23 15.10
CA ALA A 87 -32.92 -9.07 13.87
C ALA A 87 -32.94 -10.34 13.00
N LEU A 88 -31.96 -11.23 13.17
CA LEU A 88 -31.89 -12.57 12.56
C LEU A 88 -32.65 -13.63 13.36
N GLY A 89 -33.25 -13.28 14.51
CA GLY A 89 -34.11 -14.19 15.30
C GLY A 89 -33.37 -14.97 16.38
N VAL A 90 -32.13 -14.62 16.70
CA VAL A 90 -31.42 -15.13 17.88
C VAL A 90 -32.03 -14.52 19.15
N ASP A 91 -32.07 -15.27 20.24
CA ASP A 91 -32.59 -14.78 21.51
C ASP A 91 -31.63 -13.80 22.22
N GLU A 92 -32.12 -13.13 23.27
CA GLU A 92 -31.33 -12.11 23.98
C GLU A 92 -30.17 -12.68 24.81
N GLU A 93 -30.22 -13.97 25.16
CA GLU A 93 -29.15 -14.63 25.91
C GLU A 93 -27.96 -14.97 25.00
N ASP A 94 -28.24 -15.61 23.87
CA ASP A 94 -27.26 -15.92 22.84
C ASP A 94 -26.70 -14.64 22.22
N ALA A 95 -27.51 -13.60 22.04
CA ALA A 95 -27.05 -12.30 21.56
C ALA A 95 -26.03 -11.65 22.51
N ARG A 96 -26.17 -11.81 23.83
CA ARG A 96 -25.15 -11.38 24.80
C ARG A 96 -23.85 -12.18 24.62
N GLY A 97 -23.95 -13.48 24.37
CA GLY A 97 -22.80 -14.33 24.02
C GLY A 97 -22.06 -13.84 22.77
N TRP A 98 -22.76 -13.37 21.74
CA TRP A 98 -22.15 -12.73 20.57
C TRP A 98 -21.36 -11.47 20.93
N ARG A 99 -21.92 -10.60 21.78
CA ARG A 99 -21.23 -9.40 22.27
C ARG A 99 -19.92 -9.74 22.96
N GLU A 100 -19.97 -10.69 23.89
CA GLU A 100 -18.81 -11.13 24.67
C GLU A 100 -17.73 -11.73 23.77
N ARG A 101 -18.13 -12.53 22.77
CA ARG A 101 -17.19 -13.08 21.77
C ARG A 101 -16.57 -11.98 20.91
N CYS A 102 -17.31 -10.96 20.48
CA CYS A 102 -16.75 -9.80 19.78
C CYS A 102 -15.75 -9.03 20.65
N ILE A 103 -16.08 -8.79 21.92
CA ILE A 103 -15.19 -8.10 22.87
C ILE A 103 -13.94 -8.92 23.11
N ARG A 104 -14.07 -10.24 23.31
CA ARG A 104 -12.96 -11.18 23.49
C ARG A 104 -12.06 -11.24 22.26
N ALA A 105 -12.63 -11.34 21.06
CA ALA A 105 -11.88 -11.31 19.80
C ALA A 105 -11.10 -9.99 19.65
N MET A 106 -11.72 -8.86 19.97
CA MET A 106 -11.06 -7.55 19.96
C MET A 106 -10.02 -7.40 21.08
N SER A 107 -10.21 -8.02 22.26
CA SER A 107 -9.21 -7.99 23.34
C SER A 107 -8.02 -8.89 23.02
N THR A 108 -8.23 -10.05 22.41
CA THR A 108 -7.15 -10.93 21.91
C THR A 108 -6.36 -10.27 20.78
N LEU A 109 -7.04 -9.57 19.86
CA LEU A 109 -6.39 -8.74 18.85
C LEU A 109 -5.62 -7.56 19.46
N ARG A 110 -6.02 -7.04 20.63
CA ARG A 110 -5.31 -5.97 21.37
C ARG A 110 -4.18 -6.48 22.26
N GLN A 111 -4.26 -7.73 22.75
CA GLN A 111 -3.32 -8.34 23.69
C GLN A 111 -2.27 -9.24 23.01
N SER A 112 -2.44 -9.54 21.71
CA SER A 112 -1.32 -10.07 20.93
C SER A 112 -0.11 -9.14 21.10
N PRO A 113 1.13 -9.65 21.28
CA PRO A 113 2.32 -8.81 21.42
C PRO A 113 2.51 -7.81 20.26
N ASP A 114 1.87 -8.08 19.13
CA ASP A 114 1.73 -7.19 17.97
C ASP A 114 0.74 -6.01 18.14
N ALA A 115 0.11 -5.83 19.31
CA ALA A 115 -1.04 -4.93 19.47
C ALA A 115 -1.02 -3.97 20.68
N ALA A 116 0.11 -3.84 21.38
CA ALA A 116 0.36 -2.70 22.25
C ALA A 116 0.81 -1.48 21.42
N GLY A 117 -0.15 -0.85 20.74
CA GLY A 117 0.02 0.39 19.98
C GLY A 117 -0.74 0.39 18.66
N ILE A 118 -1.98 0.88 18.65
CA ILE A 118 -2.68 1.26 17.40
C ILE A 118 -2.64 2.79 17.29
N ASP A 119 -1.48 3.41 17.06
CA ASP A 119 -1.09 3.85 15.71
C ASP A 119 -1.24 2.79 14.62
N PRO A 120 -1.68 3.15 13.39
CA PRO A 120 -1.85 2.20 12.31
C PRO A 120 -0.61 1.33 12.23
N ALA A 121 -0.82 0.01 12.38
CA ALA A 121 0.26 -0.93 12.63
C ALA A 121 1.39 -0.67 11.63
N PRO A 122 2.64 -0.77 12.10
CA PRO A 122 3.80 -0.83 11.22
C PRO A 122 3.45 -1.66 10.01
N VAL A 123 3.84 -1.21 8.81
CA VAL A 123 4.35 -2.20 7.87
C VAL A 123 5.51 -2.81 8.65
N SER A 124 5.22 -3.87 9.43
CA SER A 124 6.21 -4.74 10.03
C SER A 124 7.14 -4.97 8.90
N GLY A 125 8.33 -4.39 9.05
CA GLY A 125 9.22 -4.08 7.94
C GLY A 125 9.20 -5.26 7.02
N THR A 126 9.02 -5.02 5.71
CA THR A 126 9.17 -6.05 4.67
C THR A 126 10.08 -7.09 5.26
N ARG A 127 9.52 -8.22 5.75
CA ARG A 127 10.38 -9.27 6.31
C ARG A 127 11.35 -9.43 5.17
N PRO A 128 12.66 -9.13 5.33
CA PRO A 128 13.54 -9.16 4.19
C PRO A 128 13.23 -10.50 3.58
N LEU A 129 12.75 -10.48 2.32
CA LEU A 129 12.42 -11.70 1.57
C LEU A 129 13.54 -12.65 1.96
N ARG A 130 13.27 -13.91 2.31
CA ARG A 130 14.40 -14.85 2.49
C ARG A 130 15.16 -14.77 1.18
N SER A 131 16.25 -14.01 1.18
CA SER A 131 16.65 -13.28 -0.02
C SER A 131 17.59 -14.20 -0.75
N SER A 132 17.01 -15.27 -1.27
CA SER A 132 17.67 -16.15 -2.19
C SER A 132 18.20 -15.26 -3.31
N ALA A 133 19.39 -15.61 -3.82
CA ALA A 133 19.98 -14.91 -4.94
C ALA A 133 18.95 -14.79 -6.10
N GLY A 134 18.14 -15.82 -6.33
CA GLY A 134 17.08 -15.82 -7.33
C GLY A 134 16.03 -14.72 -7.14
N THR A 135 15.53 -14.52 -5.92
CA THR A 135 14.55 -13.46 -5.63
C THR A 135 15.15 -12.07 -5.82
N ILE A 136 16.38 -11.86 -5.34
CA ILE A 136 17.11 -10.59 -5.54
C ILE A 136 17.27 -10.31 -7.03
N THR A 137 17.79 -11.29 -7.79
CA THR A 137 18.00 -11.16 -9.23
C THR A 137 16.71 -10.83 -9.96
N LEU A 138 15.61 -11.49 -9.62
CA LEU A 138 14.33 -11.25 -10.28
C LEU A 138 13.77 -9.84 -9.99
N VAL A 139 13.86 -9.39 -8.74
CA VAL A 139 13.45 -8.02 -8.38
C VAL A 139 14.32 -6.98 -9.09
N LEU A 140 15.64 -7.19 -9.15
CA LEU A 140 16.54 -6.28 -9.88
C LEU A 140 16.25 -6.24 -11.39
N ALA A 141 16.10 -7.42 -12.01
CA ALA A 141 15.78 -7.52 -13.43
C ALA A 141 14.43 -6.86 -13.74
N GLY A 142 13.41 -7.13 -12.92
CA GLY A 142 12.10 -6.49 -13.04
C GLY A 142 12.16 -4.98 -12.83
N ALA A 143 12.96 -4.49 -11.87
CA ALA A 143 13.14 -3.07 -11.63
C ALA A 143 13.78 -2.35 -12.83
N VAL A 144 14.87 -2.90 -13.37
CA VAL A 144 15.56 -2.32 -14.54
C VAL A 144 14.64 -2.33 -15.77
N LEU A 145 13.93 -3.42 -16.02
CA LEU A 145 12.97 -3.51 -17.14
C LEU A 145 11.82 -2.51 -16.99
N LEU A 146 11.29 -2.35 -15.78
CA LEU A 146 10.22 -1.40 -15.50
C LEU A 146 10.69 0.05 -15.71
N ASN A 147 11.89 0.37 -15.25
CA ASN A 147 12.50 1.68 -15.49
C ASN A 147 12.70 1.95 -16.99
N ALA A 148 13.18 0.95 -17.74
CA ALA A 148 13.41 1.08 -19.18
C ALA A 148 12.09 1.24 -19.95
N THR A 149 11.02 0.61 -19.45
CA THR A 149 9.66 0.81 -19.97
C THR A 149 9.18 2.24 -19.71
N GLY A 150 9.42 2.78 -18.50
CA GLY A 150 9.09 4.18 -18.18
C GLY A 150 9.81 5.16 -19.09
N GLU A 151 11.12 4.99 -19.26
CA GLU A 151 11.93 5.78 -20.18
C GLU A 151 11.42 5.69 -21.62
N PHE A 152 11.12 4.49 -22.12
CA PHE A 152 10.59 4.28 -23.47
C PHE A 152 9.24 4.99 -23.69
N LEU A 153 8.40 5.07 -22.67
CA LEU A 153 7.08 5.71 -22.75
C LEU A 153 7.13 7.23 -22.57
N ASN A 154 8.21 7.79 -22.00
CA ASN A 154 8.35 9.22 -21.70
C ASN A 154 8.06 10.14 -22.92
N PRO A 155 8.54 9.85 -24.14
CA PRO A 155 8.20 10.64 -25.32
C PRO A 155 6.71 10.65 -25.67
N LEU A 156 5.98 9.57 -25.38
CA LEU A 156 4.55 9.46 -25.69
C LEU A 156 3.68 10.36 -24.81
N ILE A 157 4.19 10.76 -23.65
CA ILE A 157 3.54 11.69 -22.72
C ILE A 157 4.16 13.09 -22.76
N GLY A 158 4.90 13.41 -23.84
CA GLY A 158 5.41 14.75 -24.12
C GLY A 158 6.69 15.12 -23.38
N ASN A 159 7.48 14.14 -22.90
CA ASN A 159 8.71 14.36 -22.13
C ASN A 159 8.50 15.18 -20.84
N VAL A 160 7.33 15.03 -20.21
CA VAL A 160 6.96 15.77 -18.99
C VAL A 160 7.24 14.95 -17.73
N LEU A 161 7.00 13.63 -17.74
CA LEU A 161 7.21 12.75 -16.58
C LEU A 161 8.16 11.61 -16.96
N PHE A 162 9.14 11.32 -16.11
CA PHE A 162 10.16 10.34 -16.44
C PHE A 162 9.70 8.91 -16.15
N LEU A 163 8.99 8.68 -15.04
CA LEU A 163 8.46 7.37 -14.60
C LEU A 163 9.50 6.23 -14.57
N ASP A 164 10.77 6.54 -14.75
CA ASP A 164 11.93 5.69 -14.97
C ASP A 164 12.55 5.22 -13.64
N MET A 165 11.86 5.44 -12.51
CA MET A 165 12.35 5.05 -11.19
C MET A 165 11.34 4.26 -10.37
N ILE A 166 10.23 3.82 -10.97
CA ILE A 166 9.24 3.00 -10.26
C ILE A 166 9.88 1.69 -9.80
N GLY A 167 10.66 1.04 -10.67
CA GLY A 167 11.41 -0.17 -10.34
C GLY A 167 12.42 0.07 -9.22
N THR A 168 13.15 1.18 -9.28
CA THR A 168 14.13 1.57 -8.25
C THR A 168 13.46 1.77 -6.88
N ALA A 169 12.31 2.44 -6.84
CA ALA A 169 11.54 2.65 -5.62
C ALA A 169 10.99 1.33 -5.06
N ILE A 170 10.50 0.42 -5.91
CA ILE A 170 10.08 -0.92 -5.49
C ILE A 170 11.27 -1.71 -4.91
N ALA A 171 12.42 -1.71 -5.59
CA ALA A 171 13.64 -2.36 -5.09
C ALA A 171 14.10 -1.76 -3.75
N ALA A 172 13.95 -0.45 -3.55
CA ALA A 172 14.27 0.21 -2.30
C ALA A 172 13.38 -0.26 -1.14
N ILE A 173 12.08 -0.44 -1.40
CA ILE A 173 11.11 -0.94 -0.40
C ILE A 173 11.38 -2.41 -0.07
N LEU A 174 11.65 -3.24 -1.08
CA LEU A 174 11.73 -4.69 -0.94
C LEU A 174 13.11 -5.20 -0.50
N LEU A 175 14.18 -4.62 -1.05
CA LEU A 175 15.55 -5.12 -0.89
C LEU A 175 16.46 -4.14 -0.14
N GLY A 176 16.14 -2.85 -0.17
CA GLY A 176 16.90 -1.81 0.51
C GLY A 176 17.80 -0.94 -0.38
N PRO A 177 18.60 -0.06 0.26
CA PRO A 177 19.31 1.04 -0.40
C PRO A 177 20.34 0.55 -1.40
N TRP A 178 21.13 -0.47 -1.06
CA TRP A 178 22.23 -0.91 -1.92
C TRP A 178 21.74 -1.67 -3.16
N TRP A 179 20.69 -2.46 -3.03
CA TRP A 179 20.08 -3.15 -4.17
C TRP A 179 19.32 -2.17 -5.08
N ALA A 180 18.63 -1.18 -4.51
CA ALA A 180 18.03 -0.09 -5.30
C ALA A 180 19.08 0.75 -6.03
N ALA A 181 20.18 1.10 -5.35
CA ALA A 181 21.31 1.78 -5.96
C ALA A 181 21.92 0.94 -7.10
N LEU A 182 22.07 -0.37 -6.90
CA LEU A 182 22.56 -1.29 -7.93
C LEU A 182 21.63 -1.31 -9.16
N ALA A 183 20.31 -1.28 -8.99
CA ALA A 183 19.39 -1.16 -10.11
C ALA A 183 19.64 0.12 -10.93
N GLY A 184 19.88 1.25 -10.26
CA GLY A 184 20.28 2.51 -10.92
C GLY A 184 21.64 2.42 -11.63
N VAL A 185 22.62 1.74 -11.02
CA VAL A 185 23.94 1.51 -11.66
C VAL A 185 23.82 0.63 -12.89
N ILE A 186 23.04 -0.45 -12.83
CA ILE A 186 22.79 -1.32 -13.98
C ILE A 186 22.15 -0.51 -15.11
N PHE A 187 21.15 0.30 -14.80
CA PHE A 187 20.50 1.15 -15.79
C PHE A 187 21.48 2.15 -16.43
N LEU A 188 22.31 2.81 -15.61
CA LEU A 188 23.37 3.69 -16.12
C LEU A 188 24.30 2.96 -17.09
N ILE A 189 24.73 1.75 -16.74
CA ILE A 189 25.58 0.93 -17.62
C ILE A 189 24.84 0.59 -18.93
N VAL A 190 23.55 0.25 -18.85
CA VAL A 190 22.73 -0.02 -20.05
C VAL A 190 22.69 1.20 -20.97
N GLU A 191 22.51 2.42 -20.44
CA GLU A 191 22.53 3.64 -21.25
C GLU A 191 23.90 3.90 -21.89
N LEU A 192 24.99 3.68 -21.14
CA LEU A 192 26.34 3.78 -21.70
C LEU A 192 26.58 2.75 -22.82
N LEU A 193 26.07 1.53 -22.68
CA LEU A 193 26.20 0.48 -23.70
C LEU A 193 25.39 0.80 -24.97
N LYS A 194 24.28 1.55 -24.84
CA LYS A 194 23.53 2.11 -25.99
C LYS A 194 24.26 3.29 -26.64
N GLY A 195 25.32 3.81 -26.01
CA GLY A 195 26.03 5.01 -26.45
C GLY A 195 25.35 6.31 -26.02
N ASP A 196 24.34 6.25 -25.15
CA ASP A 196 23.60 7.43 -24.69
C ASP A 196 24.18 7.99 -23.39
N VAL A 197 25.20 8.82 -23.55
CA VAL A 197 25.87 9.48 -22.41
C VAL A 197 24.93 10.44 -21.69
N GLY A 198 23.96 11.05 -22.38
CA GLY A 198 23.02 11.99 -21.79
C GLY A 198 22.08 11.32 -20.79
N HIS A 199 21.42 10.23 -21.20
CA HIS A 199 20.57 9.44 -20.32
C HIS A 199 21.39 8.77 -19.21
N ALA A 200 22.62 8.32 -19.49
CA ALA A 200 23.52 7.79 -18.46
C ALA A 200 23.88 8.82 -17.36
N LEU A 201 24.11 10.09 -17.71
CA LEU A 201 24.36 11.15 -16.73
C LEU A 201 23.13 11.39 -15.86
N PHE A 202 21.93 11.40 -16.44
CA PHE A 202 20.70 11.49 -15.66
C PHE A 202 20.45 10.23 -14.82
N ALA A 203 20.92 9.05 -15.25
CA ALA A 203 20.75 7.81 -14.49
C ALA A 203 21.44 7.81 -13.12
N VAL A 204 22.41 8.71 -12.89
CA VAL A 204 22.99 8.96 -11.55
C VAL A 204 21.90 9.37 -10.54
N THR A 205 20.84 10.04 -10.99
CA THR A 205 19.70 10.39 -10.14
C THR A 205 18.98 9.16 -9.61
N MET A 206 18.91 8.05 -10.35
CA MET A 206 18.34 6.78 -9.86
C MET A 206 19.17 6.18 -8.73
N VAL A 207 20.49 6.21 -8.83
CA VAL A 207 21.38 5.70 -7.78
C VAL A 207 21.14 6.48 -6.48
N THR A 208 21.16 7.81 -6.56
CA THR A 208 20.88 8.70 -5.41
C THR A 208 19.48 8.47 -4.85
N SER A 209 18.47 8.37 -5.71
CA SER A 209 17.07 8.13 -5.32
C SER A 209 16.90 6.79 -4.62
N GLY A 210 17.53 5.73 -5.14
CA GLY A 210 17.52 4.40 -4.54
C GLY A 210 18.12 4.39 -3.13
N LEU A 211 19.21 5.13 -2.90
CA LEU A 211 19.80 5.29 -1.57
C LEU A 211 18.87 6.06 -0.62
N ILE A 212 18.29 7.18 -1.07
CA ILE A 212 17.37 7.99 -0.25
C ILE A 212 16.13 7.19 0.11
N TRP A 213 15.46 6.58 -0.87
CA TRP A 213 14.29 5.73 -0.61
C TRP A 213 14.66 4.56 0.29
N GLY A 214 15.73 3.83 -0.02
CA GLY A 214 16.11 2.63 0.70
C GLY A 214 16.47 2.89 2.15
N TYR A 215 17.28 3.92 2.43
CA TYR A 215 17.59 4.32 3.81
C TYR A 215 16.38 4.94 4.52
N GLY A 216 15.58 5.73 3.81
CA GLY A 216 14.32 6.28 4.33
C GLY A 216 13.37 5.19 4.81
N VAL A 217 13.24 4.11 4.02
CA VAL A 217 12.41 2.95 4.38
C VAL A 217 13.07 2.11 5.48
N GLN A 218 14.35 1.76 5.36
CA GLN A 218 15.00 0.82 6.29
C GLN A 218 15.40 1.41 7.64
N ARG A 219 15.90 2.65 7.67
CA ARG A 219 16.43 3.28 8.90
C ARG A 219 15.42 4.18 9.58
N PHE A 220 14.60 4.87 8.79
CA PHE A 220 13.66 5.87 9.29
C PHE A 220 12.21 5.41 9.21
N GLU A 221 11.96 4.19 8.73
CA GLU A 221 10.63 3.57 8.62
C GLU A 221 9.61 4.44 7.86
N LEU A 222 10.07 5.29 6.94
CA LEU A 222 9.22 6.21 6.18
C LEU A 222 8.39 5.49 5.10
N GLY A 223 8.64 4.21 4.85
CA GLY A 223 7.82 3.34 4.00
C GLY A 223 6.59 2.76 4.70
N ARG A 224 6.33 3.08 5.97
CA ARG A 224 5.18 2.51 6.72
C ARG A 224 3.82 3.03 6.27
N THR A 225 3.74 4.29 5.85
CA THR A 225 2.47 4.91 5.47
C THR A 225 2.64 5.70 4.20
N LEU A 226 1.57 5.77 3.41
CA LEU A 226 1.59 6.50 2.14
C LEU A 226 2.07 7.95 2.32
N PRO A 227 1.55 8.77 3.26
CA PRO A 227 2.03 10.16 3.40
C PRO A 227 3.51 10.28 3.74
N ARG A 228 4.06 9.38 4.58
CA ARG A 228 5.49 9.38 4.91
C ARG A 228 6.35 9.04 3.70
N PHE A 229 5.90 8.07 2.89
CA PHE A 229 6.63 7.67 1.69
C PHE A 229 6.52 8.71 0.57
N LEU A 230 5.39 9.40 0.45
CA LEU A 230 5.24 10.54 -0.46
C LEU A 230 6.11 11.72 -0.01
N GLY A 231 6.21 11.99 1.30
CA GLY A 231 7.15 12.97 1.85
C GLY A 231 8.61 12.63 1.53
N LEU A 232 8.99 11.35 1.68
CA LEU A 232 10.31 10.86 1.28
C LEU A 232 10.54 11.03 -0.23
N SER A 233 9.52 10.79 -1.05
CA SER A 233 9.59 10.95 -2.50
C SER A 233 9.71 12.43 -2.91
N ALA A 234 9.16 13.37 -2.13
CA ALA A 234 9.42 14.79 -2.32
C ALA A 234 10.89 15.16 -2.02
N VAL A 235 11.52 14.54 -1.01
CA VAL A 235 12.97 14.70 -0.76
C VAL A 235 13.78 14.17 -1.94
N VAL A 236 13.37 13.04 -2.52
CA VAL A 236 13.99 12.49 -3.75
C VAL A 236 13.86 13.46 -4.93
N ALA A 237 12.73 14.17 -5.07
CA ALA A 237 12.56 15.18 -6.11
C ALA A 237 13.56 16.33 -5.99
N VAL A 238 13.81 16.80 -4.76
CA VAL A 238 14.82 17.82 -4.48
C VAL A 238 16.21 17.31 -4.85
N ALA A 239 16.58 16.11 -4.38
CA ALA A 239 17.88 15.52 -4.70
C ALA A 239 18.09 15.30 -6.21
N THR A 240 17.05 14.84 -6.90
CA THR A 240 17.04 14.68 -8.36
C THR A 240 17.25 16.02 -9.06
N THR A 241 16.58 17.08 -8.59
CA THR A 241 16.74 18.43 -9.14
C THR A 241 18.15 18.97 -8.96
N LEU A 242 18.74 18.79 -7.77
CA LEU A 242 20.10 19.23 -7.46
C LEU A 242 21.16 18.57 -8.35
N ILE A 243 20.89 17.37 -8.87
CA ILE A 243 21.77 16.66 -9.82
C ILE A 243 21.42 17.05 -11.27
N ALA A 244 20.12 17.04 -11.61
CA ALA A 244 19.65 17.23 -12.98
C ALA A 244 19.91 18.64 -13.50
N VAL A 245 19.79 19.68 -12.66
CA VAL A 245 19.98 21.07 -13.10
C VAL A 245 21.42 21.33 -13.53
N PRO A 246 22.47 21.02 -12.74
CA PRO A 246 23.85 21.13 -13.20
C PRO A 246 24.14 20.33 -14.47
N VAL A 247 23.62 19.10 -14.58
CA VAL A 247 23.79 18.28 -15.80
C VAL A 247 23.18 19.00 -17.01
N THR A 248 21.96 19.50 -16.89
CA THR A 248 21.28 20.26 -17.96
C THR A 248 22.07 21.52 -18.36
N VAL A 249 22.62 22.26 -17.40
CA VAL A 249 23.38 23.48 -17.71
C VAL A 249 24.73 23.15 -18.37
N PHE A 250 25.52 22.28 -17.75
CA PHE A 250 26.91 22.05 -18.19
C PHE A 250 27.02 21.12 -19.40
N TYR A 251 26.16 20.10 -19.52
CA TYR A 251 26.24 19.14 -20.61
C TYR A 251 25.31 19.50 -21.77
N PHE A 252 24.10 19.95 -21.47
CA PHE A 252 23.08 20.24 -22.49
C PHE A 252 22.94 21.73 -22.84
N GLY A 253 23.72 22.62 -22.22
CA GLY A 253 23.70 24.05 -22.52
C GLY A 253 22.43 24.78 -22.06
N GLY A 254 21.67 24.20 -21.13
CA GLY A 254 20.48 24.82 -20.52
C GLY A 254 19.12 24.31 -21.02
N THR A 255 19.07 23.40 -22.00
CA THR A 255 17.82 22.76 -22.47
C THR A 255 18.06 21.26 -22.68
N ALA A 256 17.20 20.39 -22.13
CA ALA A 256 17.44 18.94 -22.08
C ALA A 256 16.43 18.12 -22.89
N GLY A 257 15.70 18.73 -23.82
CA GLY A 257 14.64 18.08 -24.60
C GLY A 257 13.38 17.79 -23.78
N ARG A 258 13.15 18.50 -22.68
CA ARG A 258 12.01 18.27 -21.77
C ARG A 258 10.78 19.03 -22.28
N GLY A 259 9.59 18.52 -21.93
CA GLY A 259 8.30 19.14 -22.32
C GLY A 259 8.10 20.59 -21.84
N ILE A 260 8.99 21.10 -20.99
CA ILE A 260 8.98 22.46 -20.43
C ILE A 260 10.10 23.37 -20.96
N ASP A 261 10.95 22.90 -21.88
CA ASP A 261 12.07 23.70 -22.39
C ASP A 261 11.59 25.01 -23.03
N GLY A 262 10.39 25.01 -23.65
CA GLY A 262 9.77 26.24 -24.16
C GLY A 262 9.43 27.26 -23.07
N PHE A 263 9.02 26.80 -21.88
CA PHE A 263 8.78 27.69 -20.74
C PHE A 263 10.09 28.27 -20.20
N ILE A 264 11.15 27.46 -20.13
CA ILE A 264 12.48 27.90 -19.70
C ILE A 264 13.04 28.93 -20.68
N ALA A 265 12.92 28.67 -21.99
CA ALA A 265 13.32 29.61 -23.05
C ALA A 265 12.54 30.93 -22.94
N TRP A 266 11.23 30.88 -22.76
CA TRP A 266 10.42 32.07 -22.54
C TRP A 266 10.86 32.85 -21.28
N ALA A 267 10.98 32.18 -20.14
CA ALA A 267 11.38 32.82 -18.87
C ALA A 267 12.75 33.50 -18.97
N THR A 268 13.71 32.84 -19.62
CA THR A 268 15.05 33.40 -19.83
C THR A 268 15.05 34.57 -20.81
N THR A 269 14.27 34.52 -21.90
CA THR A 269 14.08 35.69 -22.78
C THR A 269 13.38 36.86 -22.09
N ALA A 270 12.53 36.57 -21.10
CA ALA A 270 11.89 37.57 -20.24
C ALA A 270 12.85 38.14 -19.16
N GLY A 271 14.12 37.73 -19.16
CA GLY A 271 15.16 38.22 -18.24
C GLY A 271 15.33 37.42 -16.96
N ALA A 272 14.67 36.27 -16.81
CA ALA A 272 14.91 35.40 -15.66
C ALA A 272 16.30 34.76 -15.72
N ASP A 273 16.92 34.59 -14.55
CA ASP A 273 18.14 33.82 -14.43
C ASP A 273 17.91 32.36 -14.85
N VAL A 274 18.84 31.84 -15.66
CA VAL A 274 18.74 30.50 -16.26
C VAL A 274 18.69 29.41 -15.19
N TRP A 275 19.47 29.55 -14.11
CA TRP A 275 19.50 28.58 -13.02
C TRP A 275 18.21 28.61 -12.22
N ALA A 276 17.67 29.79 -11.93
CA ALA A 276 16.40 29.94 -11.24
C ALA A 276 15.23 29.36 -12.06
N ALA A 277 15.16 29.67 -13.35
CA ALA A 277 14.13 29.15 -14.25
C ALA A 277 14.21 27.62 -14.36
N LEU A 278 15.40 27.08 -14.65
CA LEU A 278 15.62 25.63 -14.72
C LEU A 278 15.35 24.93 -13.40
N GLY A 279 15.80 25.50 -12.28
CA GLY A 279 15.65 24.94 -10.95
C GLY A 279 14.18 24.84 -10.55
N ALA A 280 13.42 25.92 -10.70
CA ALA A 280 12.00 25.96 -10.35
C ALA A 280 11.18 24.99 -11.22
N SER A 281 11.41 25.00 -12.54
CA SER A 281 10.68 24.12 -13.45
C SER A 281 11.03 22.64 -13.24
N ASN A 282 12.33 22.31 -13.06
CA ASN A 282 12.74 20.94 -12.76
C ASN A 282 12.23 20.45 -11.42
N LEU A 283 12.24 21.28 -10.39
CA LEU A 283 11.72 20.90 -9.08
C LEU A 283 10.22 20.59 -9.16
N THR A 284 9.46 21.44 -9.86
CA THR A 284 8.01 21.26 -10.02
C THR A 284 7.68 19.94 -10.71
N ILE A 285 8.34 19.65 -11.83
CA ILE A 285 8.16 18.38 -12.53
C ILE A 285 8.63 17.21 -11.68
N SER A 286 9.82 17.31 -11.08
CA SER A 286 10.38 16.24 -10.27
C SER A 286 9.47 15.92 -9.08
N LEU A 287 8.82 16.91 -8.49
CA LEU A 287 7.85 16.68 -7.41
C LEU A 287 6.66 15.86 -7.89
N VAL A 288 6.05 16.24 -9.01
CA VAL A 288 4.93 15.49 -9.59
C VAL A 288 5.36 14.07 -9.94
N ASP A 289 6.48 13.93 -10.65
CA ASP A 289 7.04 12.64 -11.06
C ASP A 289 7.36 11.72 -9.88
N LYS A 290 8.05 12.23 -8.85
CA LYS A 290 8.44 11.40 -7.70
C LYS A 290 7.29 11.10 -6.76
N ILE A 291 6.29 11.97 -6.63
CA ILE A 291 5.07 11.66 -5.87
C ILE A 291 4.29 10.54 -6.58
N LEU A 292 4.12 10.61 -7.90
CA LEU A 292 3.45 9.57 -8.67
C LEU A 292 4.22 8.25 -8.63
N THR A 293 5.53 8.30 -8.90
CA THR A 293 6.44 7.15 -8.81
C THR A 293 6.38 6.49 -7.44
N GLY A 294 6.46 7.31 -6.38
CA GLY A 294 6.40 6.85 -5.00
C GLY A 294 5.05 6.21 -4.65
N ALA A 295 3.94 6.81 -5.09
CA ALA A 295 2.61 6.24 -4.88
C ALA A 295 2.47 4.87 -5.55
N VAL A 296 2.88 4.76 -6.82
CA VAL A 296 2.82 3.49 -7.58
C VAL A 296 3.68 2.43 -6.89
N ALA A 297 4.92 2.76 -6.54
CA ALA A 297 5.83 1.83 -5.87
C ALA A 297 5.30 1.37 -4.51
N PHE A 298 4.70 2.27 -3.73
CA PHE A 298 4.13 1.97 -2.41
C PHE A 298 3.02 0.90 -2.50
N PHE A 299 2.14 1.00 -3.51
CA PHE A 299 1.07 0.01 -3.70
C PHE A 299 1.54 -1.26 -4.41
N ALA A 300 2.50 -1.15 -5.32
CA ALA A 300 3.01 -2.29 -6.10
C ALA A 300 3.91 -3.21 -5.26
N ALA A 301 4.76 -2.67 -4.38
CA ALA A 301 5.75 -3.46 -3.65
C ALA A 301 5.12 -4.60 -2.80
N PRO A 302 4.04 -4.39 -2.03
CA PRO A 302 3.37 -5.48 -1.31
C PRO A 302 2.78 -6.56 -2.23
N TYR A 303 2.30 -6.18 -3.43
CA TYR A 303 1.81 -7.15 -4.40
C TYR A 303 2.94 -8.01 -4.97
N VAL A 304 4.05 -7.38 -5.35
CA VAL A 304 5.27 -8.06 -5.82
C VAL A 304 5.78 -9.04 -4.77
N SER A 305 5.83 -8.63 -3.50
CA SER A 305 6.27 -9.51 -2.40
C SER A 305 5.41 -10.77 -2.30
N ARG A 306 4.08 -10.64 -2.34
CA ARG A 306 3.16 -11.79 -2.25
C ARG A 306 3.35 -12.77 -3.41
N VAL A 307 3.49 -12.26 -4.63
CA VAL A 307 3.73 -13.09 -5.82
C VAL A 307 5.05 -13.85 -5.73
N LEU A 308 6.06 -13.30 -5.07
CA LEU A 308 7.34 -13.97 -4.87
C LEU A 308 7.29 -15.04 -3.77
N ASP A 309 6.53 -14.80 -2.71
CA ASP A 309 6.33 -15.76 -1.61
C ASP A 309 5.42 -16.94 -2.03
N GLU A 310 4.50 -16.74 -2.96
CA GLU A 310 3.62 -17.78 -3.52
C GLU A 310 4.34 -18.73 -4.49
N ARG A 311 5.61 -18.49 -4.83
CA ARG A 311 6.39 -19.43 -5.65
C ARG A 311 6.72 -20.66 -4.80
N PRO A 312 6.17 -21.85 -5.11
CA PRO A 312 6.66 -23.07 -4.48
C PRO A 312 8.14 -23.19 -4.82
N ASP A 313 8.99 -23.38 -3.80
CA ASP A 313 10.42 -23.60 -3.95
C ASP A 313 10.67 -24.57 -5.11
N ALA A 314 11.10 -24.04 -6.25
CA ALA A 314 11.34 -24.86 -7.42
C ALA A 314 12.55 -25.73 -7.12
N VAL A 315 12.25 -27.02 -6.96
CA VAL A 315 13.16 -28.16 -6.91
C VAL A 315 13.97 -28.26 -5.62
N GLY A 316 13.57 -29.25 -4.81
CA GLY A 316 14.35 -29.71 -3.69
C GLY A 316 15.78 -30.04 -4.09
N SER A 317 16.72 -29.35 -3.44
CA SER A 317 18.01 -29.94 -3.09
C SER A 317 17.77 -31.07 -2.09
N ARG A 318 17.28 -32.21 -2.59
CA ARG A 318 17.37 -33.51 -1.92
C ARG A 318 18.14 -34.44 -2.85
N ASN A 319 19.30 -34.87 -2.34
CA ASN A 319 20.17 -35.93 -2.83
C ASN A 319 20.99 -35.59 -4.08
N LEU A 320 22.25 -35.19 -3.86
CA LEU A 320 23.45 -35.92 -4.27
C LEU A 320 24.60 -35.54 -3.33
#